data_AF-A0A1Y1LD71-F1
#
_entry.id   AF-A0A1Y1LD71-F1
#
_cell.length_a   1.000
_cell.length_b   1.000
_cell.length_c   1.000
_cell.angle_alpha   90.00
_cell.angle_beta   90.00
_cell.angle_gamma   90.00
#
_symmetry.space_group_name_H-M   'P 1'
#
loop_
_entity.id
_entity.type
_entity.pdbx_description
1 polymer ?
#
loop_
_entity_poly.entity_id
_entity_poly.type
_entity_poly.pdbx_seq_one_letter_code
_entity_poly.pdbx_strand_id
1 'polypeptide(L)'
;MFDFFDNGIMEGLQHQLLTMTETRTLGHNDSVPGDNIRLHSEILARRIEIDGKRKILIRWRPSNILPDEWVHEKEYSPSKVISIRQLQPNALNELNPILFPHHSKRRHKQRRKPSKCT
;
A
#
# COMPACT_ATOMS: atom_id res chain seq x y z
N MET A 1 15.30 36.16 2.76
CA MET A 1 15.52 34.86 3.42
C MET A 1 14.71 33.86 2.61
N PHE A 2 15.36 32.88 1.98
CA PHE A 2 14.64 31.86 1.21
C PHE A 2 14.25 30.75 2.17
N ASP A 3 12.96 30.43 2.22
CA ASP A 3 12.49 29.32 3.02
C ASP A 3 12.76 28.02 2.25
N PHE A 4 13.18 26.97 2.96
CA PHE A 4 13.45 25.68 2.29
C PHE A 4 12.15 24.97 1.91
N PHE A 5 11.04 25.30 2.59
CA PHE A 5 9.72 24.73 2.36
C PHE A 5 8.84 25.71 1.59
N ASP A 6 9.01 25.76 0.28
CA ASP A 6 8.14 26.53 -0.61
C ASP A 6 6.77 25.84 -0.78
N ASN A 7 5.77 26.59 -1.21
CA ASN A 7 4.43 26.06 -1.52
C ASN A 7 4.45 24.86 -2.47
N GLY A 8 5.36 24.82 -3.45
CA GLY A 8 5.48 23.69 -4.36
C GLY A 8 5.98 22.40 -3.68
N ILE A 9 6.79 22.52 -2.63
CA ILE A 9 7.23 21.35 -1.83
C ILE A 9 6.07 20.85 -0.97
N MET A 10 5.32 21.77 -0.36
CA MET A 10 4.13 21.42 0.43
C MET A 10 3.04 20.76 -0.40
N GLU A 11 2.76 21.28 -1.59
CA GLU A 11 1.78 20.70 -2.53
C GLU A 11 2.20 19.29 -2.98
N GLY A 12 3.48 19.11 -3.29
CA GLY A 12 4.03 17.79 -3.61
C GLY A 12 3.87 16.79 -2.47
N LEU A 13 4.17 17.22 -1.23
CA LEU A 13 3.98 16.38 -0.04
C LEU A 13 2.51 16.05 0.20
N GLN A 14 1.60 17.02 0.03
CA GLN A 14 0.17 16.80 0.19
C GLN A 14 -0.34 15.75 -0.81
N HIS A 15 -0.01 15.90 -2.09
CA HIS A 15 -0.38 14.93 -3.11
C HIS A 15 0.19 13.54 -2.78
N GLN A 16 1.45 13.47 -2.36
CA GLN A 16 2.07 12.21 -1.97
C GLN A 16 1.31 11.56 -0.82
N LEU A 17 1.05 12.27 0.27
CA LEU A 17 0.33 11.73 1.42
C LEU A 17 -1.09 11.27 1.06
N LEU A 18 -1.80 11.99 0.18
CA LEU A 18 -3.10 11.58 -0.32
C LEU A 18 -3.01 10.25 -1.09
N THR A 19 -2.11 10.17 -2.08
CA THR A 19 -1.89 8.94 -2.85
C THR A 19 -1.51 7.77 -1.95
N MET A 20 -0.65 8.00 -0.96
CA MET A 20 -0.22 6.99 0.00
C MET A 20 -1.37 6.53 0.90
N THR A 21 -2.25 7.45 1.30
CA THR A 21 -3.43 7.13 2.10
C THR A 21 -4.39 6.29 1.27
N GLU A 22 -4.65 6.65 0.02
CA GLU A 22 -5.51 5.90 -0.89
C GLU A 22 -5.00 4.48 -1.17
N THR A 23 -3.70 4.31 -1.42
CA THR A 23 -3.11 2.97 -1.66
C THR A 23 -3.20 2.09 -0.42
N ARG A 24 -3.04 2.70 0.75
CA ARG A 24 -3.06 2.02 2.05
C ARG A 24 -4.46 1.61 2.50
N THR A 25 -5.45 2.47 2.28
CA THR A 25 -6.85 2.24 2.69
C THR A 25 -7.69 1.63 1.57
N LEU A 26 -7.11 1.50 0.37
CA LEU A 26 -7.77 1.04 -0.84
C LEU A 26 -9.01 1.89 -1.16
N GLY A 27 -8.88 3.21 -0.96
CA GLY A 27 -9.94 4.20 -1.18
C GLY A 27 -11.00 4.29 -0.07
N HIS A 28 -10.79 3.64 1.08
CA HIS A 28 -11.73 3.65 2.21
C HIS A 28 -11.12 4.32 3.45
N ASN A 29 -10.86 5.62 3.32
CA ASN A 29 -10.09 6.42 4.29
C ASN A 29 -10.74 6.54 5.67
N ASP A 30 -12.07 6.51 5.75
CA ASP A 30 -12.81 6.84 6.98
C ASP A 30 -12.79 5.73 8.05
N SER A 31 -12.37 4.52 7.69
CA SER A 31 -12.51 3.35 8.56
C SER A 31 -11.20 2.83 9.16
N VAL A 32 -10.04 3.29 8.65
CA VAL A 32 -8.74 2.70 8.99
C VAL A 32 -7.87 3.72 9.74
N PRO A 33 -7.47 3.43 10.99
CA PRO A 33 -6.54 4.27 11.74
C PRO A 33 -5.21 4.49 11.00
N GLY A 34 -4.58 5.64 11.25
CA GLY A 34 -3.31 6.07 10.66
C GLY A 34 -2.10 5.16 10.92
N ASP A 35 -2.23 4.10 11.73
CA ASP A 35 -1.20 3.06 11.96
C ASP A 35 -1.58 1.66 11.43
N ASN A 36 -2.76 1.52 10.80
CA ASN A 36 -3.27 0.25 10.28
C ASN A 36 -3.37 0.21 8.75
N ILE A 37 -3.34 -0.98 8.15
CA ILE A 37 -3.50 -1.19 6.71
C ILE A 37 -4.68 -2.10 6.48
N ARG A 38 -5.44 -1.79 5.42
CA ARG A 38 -6.52 -2.65 4.96
C ARG A 38 -5.98 -3.60 3.90
N LEU A 39 -6.33 -4.86 4.03
CA LEU A 39 -6.00 -5.91 3.08
C LEU A 39 -7.29 -6.47 2.49
N HIS A 40 -7.22 -6.86 1.22
CA HIS A 40 -8.30 -7.59 0.54
C HIS A 40 -7.95 -9.07 0.47
N SER A 41 -8.93 -9.90 0.80
CA SER A 41 -8.83 -11.34 0.61
C SER A 41 -9.19 -11.72 -0.83
N GLU A 42 -8.35 -12.49 -1.48
CA GLU A 42 -8.59 -13.13 -2.76
C GLU A 42 -8.77 -14.64 -2.54
N ILE A 43 -9.84 -15.21 -3.08
CA ILE A 43 -10.11 -16.64 -2.95
C ILE A 43 -9.31 -17.39 -4.01
N LEU A 44 -8.33 -18.19 -3.58
CA LEU A 44 -7.53 -19.02 -4.48
C LEU A 44 -8.16 -20.37 -4.76
N ALA A 45 -8.68 -21.02 -3.72
CA ALA A 45 -9.20 -22.38 -3.82
C ALA A 45 -10.34 -22.61 -2.83
N ARG A 46 -11.17 -23.62 -3.11
CA ARG A 46 -12.22 -24.09 -2.22
C ARG A 46 -12.10 -25.61 -2.10
N ARG A 47 -12.21 -26.14 -0.89
CA ARG A 47 -12.22 -27.58 -0.63
C ARG A 47 -13.37 -27.94 0.30
N ILE A 48 -13.92 -29.13 0.11
CA ILE A 48 -14.93 -29.74 0.99
C ILE A 48 -14.21 -30.82 1.78
N GLU A 49 -14.19 -30.69 3.10
CA GLU A 49 -13.68 -31.76 3.97
C GLU A 49 -14.70 -32.90 4.07
N ILE A 50 -14.23 -34.08 4.48
CA ILE A 50 -15.04 -35.30 4.63
C ILE A 50 -16.20 -35.07 5.62
N ASP A 51 -16.01 -34.14 6.57
CA ASP A 51 -17.00 -33.67 7.54
C ASP A 51 -18.09 -32.74 6.93
N GLY A 52 -18.12 -32.57 5.61
CA GLY A 52 -19.04 -31.68 4.87
C GLY A 52 -18.74 -30.19 5.01
N LYS A 53 -17.70 -29.81 5.77
CA LYS A 53 -17.29 -28.43 6.00
C LYS A 53 -16.51 -27.88 4.80
N ARG A 54 -16.94 -26.72 4.30
CA ARG A 54 -16.26 -25.98 3.22
C ARG A 54 -15.18 -25.07 3.80
N LYS A 55 -13.96 -25.23 3.27
CA LYS A 55 -12.82 -24.35 3.54
C LYS A 55 -12.39 -23.66 2.26
N ILE A 56 -11.94 -22.42 2.42
CA ILE A 56 -11.53 -21.53 1.35
C ILE A 56 -10.09 -21.13 1.63
N LEU A 57 -9.23 -21.29 0.64
CA LEU A 57 -7.86 -20.77 0.69
C LEU A 57 -7.89 -19.30 0.31
N ILE A 58 -7.50 -18.46 1.26
CA ILE A 58 -7.44 -17.01 1.09
C ILE A 58 -5.99 -16.60 0.89
N ARG A 59 -5.76 -15.74 -0.10
CA ARG A 59 -4.54 -14.95 -0.23
C ARG A 59 -4.83 -13.50 0.06
N TRP A 60 -4.00 -12.87 0.88
CA TRP A 60 -4.13 -11.45 1.20
C TRP A 60 -3.38 -10.60 0.18
N ARG A 61 -4.02 -9.53 -0.28
CA ARG A 61 -3.40 -8.47 -1.09
C ARG A 61 -3.32 -7.16 -0.30
N PRO A 62 -2.23 -6.37 -0.44
CA PRO A 62 -1.07 -6.61 -1.30
C PRO A 62 -0.21 -7.84 -0.93
N SER A 63 0.43 -8.45 -1.93
CA SER A 63 1.07 -9.77 -1.83
C SER A 63 2.19 -9.83 -0.77
N ASN A 64 2.43 -11.01 -0.20
CA ASN A 64 3.49 -11.30 0.79
C ASN A 64 3.36 -10.59 2.16
N ILE A 65 2.23 -9.92 2.43
CA ILE A 65 1.99 -9.25 3.72
C ILE A 65 1.57 -10.26 4.81
N LEU A 66 0.69 -11.19 4.45
CA LEU A 66 0.21 -12.28 5.31
C LEU A 66 0.30 -13.61 4.55
N PRO A 67 0.56 -14.72 5.25
CA PRO A 67 0.57 -16.04 4.64
C PRO A 67 -0.84 -16.46 4.21
N ASP A 68 -0.90 -17.37 3.24
CA ASP A 68 -2.16 -17.93 2.75
C ASP A 68 -2.76 -18.86 3.80
N GLU A 69 -4.05 -18.70 4.08
CA GLU A 69 -4.75 -19.42 5.16
C GLU A 69 -6.03 -20.10 4.66
N TRP A 70 -6.28 -21.31 5.17
CA TRP A 70 -7.54 -22.02 4.95
C TRP A 70 -8.57 -21.57 5.99
N VAL A 71 -9.51 -20.73 5.57
CA VAL A 71 -10.58 -20.21 6.42
C VAL A 71 -11.89 -20.93 6.09
N HIS A 72 -12.76 -21.09 7.07
CA HIS A 72 -14.10 -21.62 6.83
C HIS A 72 -14.93 -20.64 6.00
N GLU A 73 -15.80 -21.16 5.12
CA GLU A 73 -16.70 -20.31 4.31
C GLU A 73 -17.59 -19.40 5.18
N LYS A 74 -17.93 -19.84 6.40
CA LYS A 74 -18.73 -19.07 7.37
C LYS A 74 -17.97 -17.92 8.04
N GLU A 75 -16.65 -18.00 8.12
CA GLU A 75 -15.79 -17.02 8.79
C GLU A 75 -15.05 -16.12 7.79
N TYR A 76 -15.37 -16.27 6.50
CA TYR A 76 -14.76 -15.50 5.43
C TYR A 76 -15.06 -14.01 5.57
N SER A 77 -14.02 -13.20 5.75
CA SER A 77 -14.12 -11.74 5.67
C SER A 77 -13.42 -11.23 4.40
N PRO A 78 -14.09 -10.41 3.57
CA PRO A 78 -13.52 -9.89 2.32
C PRO A 78 -12.39 -8.88 2.54
N SER A 79 -12.28 -8.34 3.76
CA SER A 79 -11.22 -7.41 4.13
C SER A 79 -10.79 -7.62 5.57
N LYS A 80 -9.51 -7.36 5.84
CA LYS A 80 -8.90 -7.42 7.18
C LYS A 80 -8.07 -6.19 7.42
N VAL A 81 -8.14 -5.65 8.63
CA VAL A 81 -7.34 -4.50 9.06
C VAL A 81 -6.26 -4.99 10.01
N ILE A 82 -5.01 -4.60 9.74
CA ILE A 82 -3.85 -5.01 10.54
C ILE A 82 -2.98 -3.81 10.89
N SER A 83 -2.28 -3.85 12.02
CA SER A 83 -1.34 -2.79 12.38
C SER A 83 -0.02 -2.92 11.63
N ILE A 84 0.50 -1.82 11.10
CA ILE A 84 1.81 -1.79 10.41
C ILE A 84 2.93 -2.27 11.32
N ARG A 85 2.84 -1.96 12.62
CA ARG A 85 3.86 -2.28 13.62
C ARG A 85 3.93 -3.78 13.96
N GLN A 86 2.85 -4.51 13.70
CA GLN A 86 2.75 -5.95 13.99
C GLN A 86 3.16 -6.83 12.81
N LEU A 87 3.51 -6.22 11.67
CA LEU A 87 3.94 -6.94 10.48
C LEU A 87 5.33 -7.54 10.66
N GLN A 88 5.53 -8.70 10.03
CA GLN A 88 6.84 -9.32 9.90
C GLN A 88 7.78 -8.40 9.10
N PRO A 89 9.10 -8.39 9.39
CA PRO A 89 10.05 -7.52 8.70
C PRO A 89 10.10 -7.77 7.18
N ASN A 90 9.91 -9.03 6.75
CA ASN A 90 9.83 -9.36 5.32
C ASN A 90 8.60 -8.74 4.64
N ALA A 91 7.45 -8.77 5.33
CA ALA A 91 6.23 -8.13 4.84
C ALA A 91 6.36 -6.60 4.77
N LEU A 92 7.12 -6.00 5.70
CA LEU A 92 7.41 -4.57 5.68
C LEU A 92 8.25 -4.17 4.45
N ASN A 93 9.22 -5.00 4.06
CA ASN A 93 10.04 -4.75 2.87
C ASN A 93 9.21 -4.78 1.58
N GLU A 94 8.22 -5.67 1.48
CA GLU A 94 7.29 -5.76 0.35
C GLU A 94 6.27 -4.61 0.34
N LEU A 95 5.90 -4.15 1.54
CA LEU A 95 4.96 -3.04 1.72
C LEU A 95 5.60 -1.67 1.42
N ASN A 96 6.88 -1.50 1.74
CA ASN A 96 7.61 -0.25 1.53
C ASN A 96 7.51 0.32 0.11
N PRO A 97 7.75 -0.42 -0.99
CA PRO A 97 7.60 0.12 -2.34
C PRO A 97 6.15 0.47 -2.72
N ILE A 98 5.17 -0.14 -2.05
CA ILE A 98 3.73 0.10 -2.29
C ILE A 98 3.28 1.37 -1.59
N LEU A 99 3.71 1.56 -0.33
CA LEU A 99 3.42 2.76 0.44
C LEU A 99 4.27 3.95 0.00
N PHE A 100 5.54 3.72 -0.32
CA PHE A 100 6.48 4.74 -0.75
C PHE A 100 6.96 4.39 -2.17
N PRO A 101 6.15 4.65 -3.20
CA PRO A 101 6.62 4.51 -4.58
C PRO A 101 7.91 5.31 -4.69
N HIS A 102 8.98 4.68 -5.16
CA HIS A 102 10.26 5.35 -5.38
C HIS A 102 10.02 6.48 -6.36
N HIS A 103 9.81 7.68 -5.81
CA HIS A 103 9.81 8.90 -6.57
C HIS A 103 11.27 9.12 -6.95
N SER A 104 11.71 8.42 -8.00
CA SER A 104 12.85 8.89 -8.76
C SER A 104 12.44 10.29 -9.18
N LYS A 105 12.90 11.29 -8.41
CA LYS A 105 12.87 12.68 -8.84
C LYS A 105 13.63 12.62 -10.13
N ARG A 106 12.93 12.51 -11.27
CA ARG A 106 13.53 12.61 -12.59
C ARG A 106 14.23 13.94 -12.52
N ARG A 107 15.54 13.91 -12.27
CA ARG A 107 16.37 15.10 -12.24
C ARG A 107 16.30 15.62 -13.65
N HIS A 108 15.35 16.51 -13.89
CA HIS A 108 15.26 17.23 -15.14
C HIS A 108 16.55 18.04 -15.15
N LYS A 109 17.58 17.52 -15.84
CA LYS A 109 18.80 18.26 -16.09
C LYS A 109 18.34 19.51 -16.84
N GLN A 110 18.23 20.63 -16.13
CA GLN A 110 17.96 21.92 -16.74
C GLN A 110 19.11 22.17 -17.71
N ARG A 111 18.88 21.93 -19.00
CA ARG A 111 19.82 22.32 -20.05
C ARG A 111 19.82 23.85 -20.04
N ARG A 112 20.95 24.44 -19.65
CA ARG A 112 21.17 25.88 -19.80
C ARG A 112 21.03 26.21 -21.28
N LYS A 113 20.17 27.18 -21.63
CA LYS A 113 20.09 27.67 -23.00
C LYS A 113 21.47 28.25 -23.38
N PRO A 114 22.01 27.97 -24.57
CA PRO A 114 23.27 28.57 -24.98
C PRO A 114 23.10 30.09 -25.00
N SER A 115 24.00 30.80 -24.34
CA SER A 115 24.12 32.25 -24.45
C SER A 115 24.39 32.58 -25.91
N LYS A 116 23.54 33.43 -26.52
CA LYS A 116 23.81 33.97 -27.85
C LYS A 116 25.11 34.77 -27.76
N CYS A 117 26.16 34.30 -28.44
CA CYS A 117 27.35 35.10 -28.67
C CYS A 117 26.95 36.30 -29.55
N THR A 118 27.36 37.47 -29.09
CA THR A 118 27.19 38.78 -29.74
C THR A 118 28.16 38.90 -30.91
#